data_AF-A0A7X9HSJ2-F1
#
_entry.id   AF-A0A7X9HSJ2-F1
#
_cell.length_a   1.000
_cell.length_b   1.000
_cell.length_c   1.000
_cell.angle_alpha   90.00
_cell.angle_beta   90.00
_cell.angle_gamma   90.00
#
_symmetry.space_group_name_H-M   'P 1'
#
loop_
_entity.id
_entity.type
_entity.pdbx_description
1 polymer ?
#
loop_
_entity_poly.entity_id
_entity_poly.type
_entity_poly.pdbx_seq_one_letter_code
_entity_poly.pdbx_strand_id
1 'polypeptide(L)'
;MRKKILLLLVVLATFSFFSCTEDVSNQMSSDYPTDYDINYELRQVLQYDPMNIDGIDIVSKLDFFKTLRFTLHYENGKITKVKFNNGSVPFSPFNFTTTNEFEVECELDYDVFPNELRVRNTDHVIAYFENGEFVMPFQLECGSLSYKYTFKNIK
;
A
#
# COMPACT_ATOMS: atom_id res chain seq x y z
N MET A 1 -91.78 10.95 3.29
CA MET A 1 -91.73 9.47 3.25
C MET A 1 -90.28 9.00 3.25
N ARG A 2 -89.94 8.08 4.17
CA ARG A 2 -88.91 7.02 4.13
C ARG A 2 -87.41 7.34 3.92
N LYS A 3 -86.70 7.22 5.05
CA LYS A 3 -85.37 6.61 5.35
C LYS A 3 -84.54 5.98 4.21
N LYS A 4 -83.20 6.19 4.27
CA LYS A 4 -82.10 5.20 4.49
C LYS A 4 -80.74 5.86 4.13
N ILE A 5 -79.86 6.15 5.11
CA ILE A 5 -78.64 5.41 5.51
C ILE A 5 -77.69 5.06 4.34
N LEU A 6 -76.50 5.67 4.31
CA LEU A 6 -75.23 4.99 4.00
C LEU A 6 -74.03 5.73 4.64
N LEU A 7 -73.21 4.96 5.36
CA LEU A 7 -71.92 5.34 5.95
C LEU A 7 -70.86 5.61 4.85
N LEU A 8 -69.90 6.50 5.13
CA LEU A 8 -68.49 6.19 4.84
C LEU A 8 -67.55 6.90 5.85
N LEU A 9 -66.72 6.08 6.49
CA LEU A 9 -65.66 6.41 7.44
C LEU A 9 -64.34 6.46 6.64
N VAL A 10 -63.54 7.53 6.76
CA VAL A 10 -62.13 7.50 6.35
C VAL A 10 -61.27 8.12 7.44
N VAL A 11 -60.32 7.30 7.88
CA VAL A 11 -59.38 7.45 8.99
C VAL A 11 -58.25 8.41 8.59
N LEU A 12 -58.03 9.50 9.34
CA LEU A 12 -56.76 10.23 9.28
C LEU A 12 -55.74 9.50 10.15
N ALA A 13 -54.86 8.73 9.52
CA ALA A 13 -53.65 8.22 10.16
C ALA A 13 -52.59 9.33 10.20
N THR A 14 -52.18 9.65 11.42
CA THR A 14 -51.10 10.55 11.80
C THR A 14 -49.77 10.10 11.19
N PHE A 15 -49.10 10.99 10.44
CA PHE A 15 -47.70 10.81 10.05
C PHE A 15 -46.81 10.89 11.29
N SER A 16 -46.23 9.75 11.67
CA SER A 16 -45.16 9.68 12.66
C SER A 16 -43.94 10.44 12.14
N PHE A 17 -43.49 11.43 12.92
CA PHE A 17 -42.22 12.12 12.70
C PHE A 17 -41.09 11.08 12.65
N PHE A 18 -40.33 11.08 11.56
CA PHE A 18 -39.00 10.50 11.54
C PHE A 18 -38.17 11.26 12.56
N SER A 19 -38.00 10.67 13.75
CA SER A 19 -36.98 11.08 14.69
C SER A 19 -35.64 10.85 14.00
N CYS A 20 -34.98 11.93 13.57
CA CYS A 20 -33.55 11.90 13.32
C CYS A 20 -32.90 11.39 14.61
N THR A 21 -32.29 10.22 14.52
CA THR A 21 -31.49 9.65 15.60
C THR A 21 -30.36 10.62 15.90
N GLU A 22 -30.27 11.05 17.16
CA GLU A 22 -29.14 11.83 17.66
C GLU A 22 -27.84 11.06 17.38
N ASP A 23 -26.90 11.72 16.70
CA ASP A 23 -25.55 11.21 16.52
C ASP A 23 -24.92 11.00 17.90
N VAL A 24 -24.64 9.74 18.22
CA VAL A 24 -23.94 9.34 19.44
C VAL A 24 -22.51 9.86 19.33
N SER A 25 -22.21 10.93 20.06
CA SER A 25 -20.94 11.66 20.08
C SER A 25 -19.71 10.85 20.57
N ASN A 26 -19.85 9.53 20.76
CA ASN A 26 -18.78 8.61 21.15
C ASN A 26 -18.33 7.68 20.01
N GLN A 27 -18.86 7.82 18.79
CA GLN A 27 -18.30 7.16 17.61
C GLN A 27 -17.43 8.17 16.86
N MET A 28 -16.12 7.94 16.84
CA MET A 28 -15.22 8.71 15.97
C MET A 28 -15.68 8.54 14.52
N SER A 29 -15.80 9.67 13.80
CA SER A 29 -16.09 9.68 12.36
C SER A 29 -15.09 8.80 11.62
N SER A 30 -15.58 8.02 10.66
CA SER A 30 -14.78 7.16 9.78
C SER A 30 -13.76 7.91 8.92
N ASP A 31 -13.77 9.25 8.96
CA ASP A 31 -12.90 10.13 8.18
C ASP A 31 -11.59 10.53 8.89
N TYR A 32 -11.29 9.96 10.07
CA TYR A 32 -10.00 10.15 10.73
C TYR A 32 -8.95 9.19 10.15
N PRO A 33 -7.73 9.67 9.82
CA PRO A 33 -6.73 8.81 9.23
C PRO A 33 -6.28 7.79 10.28
N THR A 34 -6.66 6.53 10.07
CA THR A 34 -6.28 5.41 10.91
C THR A 34 -4.91 4.89 10.51
N ASP A 35 -4.23 4.24 11.45
CA ASP A 35 -2.98 3.56 11.17
C ASP A 35 -3.28 2.24 10.45
N TYR A 36 -2.55 1.96 9.37
CA TYR A 36 -2.74 0.73 8.58
C TYR A 36 -1.48 0.31 7.85
N ASP A 37 -1.43 -0.97 7.49
CA ASP A 37 -0.36 -1.55 6.67
C ASP A 37 -0.84 -1.74 5.22
N ILE A 38 0.03 -1.40 4.27
CA ILE A 38 -0.12 -1.82 2.88
C ILE A 38 0.96 -2.87 2.57
N ASN A 39 0.51 -4.04 2.14
CA ASN A 39 1.38 -5.09 1.64
C ASN A 39 1.57 -4.93 0.13
N TYR A 40 2.83 -4.91 -0.29
CA TYR A 40 3.21 -4.91 -1.69
C TYR A 40 3.81 -6.26 -2.06
N GLU A 41 3.41 -6.74 -3.23
CA GLU A 41 3.98 -7.91 -3.87
C GLU A 41 4.99 -7.50 -4.92
N LEU A 42 6.00 -8.36 -5.08
CA LEU A 42 6.98 -8.24 -6.14
C LEU A 42 6.31 -8.56 -7.48
N ARG A 43 6.06 -7.52 -8.28
CA ARG A 43 5.45 -7.62 -9.61
C ARG A 43 6.46 -8.10 -10.64
N GLN A 44 7.67 -7.57 -10.58
CA GLN A 44 8.67 -7.72 -11.65
C GLN A 44 10.08 -7.69 -11.09
N VAL A 45 10.97 -8.47 -11.69
CA VAL A 45 12.42 -8.41 -11.45
C VAL A 45 13.09 -8.29 -12.79
N LEU A 46 13.51 -7.08 -13.15
CA LEU A 46 14.27 -6.86 -14.38
C LEU A 46 15.76 -7.06 -14.10
N GLN A 47 16.39 -7.96 -14.83
CA GLN A 47 17.84 -8.07 -14.94
C GLN A 47 18.30 -7.36 -16.21
N TYR A 48 19.24 -6.45 -16.09
CA TYR A 48 19.88 -5.76 -17.21
C TYR A 48 21.31 -6.28 -17.37
N ASP A 49 21.73 -6.33 -18.63
CA ASP A 49 23.12 -6.56 -19.01
C ASP A 49 23.55 -5.46 -20.00
N PRO A 50 24.86 -5.29 -20.27
CA PRO A 50 25.33 -4.17 -21.09
C PRO A 50 24.80 -4.19 -22.53
N MET A 51 24.37 -5.35 -23.03
CA MET A 51 23.82 -5.55 -24.37
C MET A 51 22.29 -5.49 -24.41
N ASN A 52 21.62 -5.65 -23.26
CA ASN A 52 20.17 -5.56 -23.13
C ASN A 52 19.74 -4.50 -22.11
N ILE A 53 19.51 -3.29 -22.63
CA ILE A 53 19.05 -2.14 -21.85
C ILE A 53 17.56 -2.20 -21.47
N ASP A 54 16.76 -3.01 -22.17
CA ASP A 54 15.34 -3.18 -21.89
C ASP A 54 15.12 -4.12 -20.69
N GLY A 55 16.14 -4.92 -20.37
CA GLY A 55 16.14 -5.89 -19.30
C GLY A 55 15.33 -7.15 -19.63
N ILE A 56 15.50 -8.18 -18.82
CA ILE A 56 14.76 -9.44 -18.89
C ILE A 56 14.01 -9.61 -17.58
N ASP A 57 12.70 -9.84 -17.65
CA ASP A 57 11.92 -10.16 -16.46
C ASP A 57 12.16 -11.61 -16.05
N ILE A 58 12.75 -11.77 -14.86
CA ILE A 58 13.12 -13.06 -14.29
C ILE A 58 12.25 -13.47 -13.09
N VAL A 59 11.26 -12.66 -12.70
CA VAL A 59 10.45 -12.92 -11.48
C VAL A 59 9.77 -14.29 -11.51
N SER A 60 9.29 -14.71 -12.68
CA SER A 60 8.62 -15.99 -12.89
C SER A 60 9.57 -17.16 -13.10
N LYS A 61 10.88 -16.88 -13.27
CA LYS A 61 11.89 -17.90 -13.55
C LYS A 61 12.44 -18.56 -12.29
N LEU A 62 12.33 -17.89 -11.14
CA LEU A 62 12.94 -18.32 -9.89
C LEU A 62 11.92 -18.23 -8.75
N ASP A 63 11.58 -19.38 -8.14
CA ASP A 63 10.51 -19.48 -7.15
C ASP A 63 10.80 -18.71 -5.85
N PHE A 64 12.06 -18.46 -5.52
CA PHE A 64 12.42 -17.76 -4.29
C PHE A 64 11.87 -16.33 -4.24
N PHE A 65 11.64 -15.68 -5.40
CA PHE A 65 11.06 -14.33 -5.45
C PHE A 65 9.65 -14.25 -4.83
N LYS A 66 8.90 -15.36 -4.84
CA LYS A 66 7.55 -15.44 -4.25
C LYS A 66 7.53 -15.26 -2.74
N THR A 67 8.67 -15.38 -2.08
CA THR A 67 8.80 -15.30 -0.62
C THR A 67 9.13 -13.90 -0.11
N LEU A 68 9.54 -12.99 -1.00
CA LEU A 68 9.89 -11.63 -0.63
C LEU A 68 8.63 -10.84 -0.25
N ARG A 69 8.72 -10.01 0.80
CA ARG A 69 7.63 -9.15 1.27
C ARG A 69 8.13 -7.72 1.48
N PHE A 70 7.33 -6.75 1.04
CA PHE A 70 7.54 -5.33 1.25
C PHE A 70 6.26 -4.71 1.81
N THR A 71 6.31 -4.20 3.03
CA THR A 71 5.14 -3.66 3.72
C THR A 71 5.44 -2.23 4.16
N LEU A 72 4.50 -1.32 3.91
CA LEU A 72 4.57 0.06 4.37
C LEU A 72 3.52 0.30 5.45
N HIS A 73 3.97 0.84 6.57
CA HIS A 73 3.09 1.30 7.64
C HIS A 73 2.75 2.77 7.40
N TYR A 74 1.45 3.07 7.44
CA TYR A 74 0.92 4.41 7.34
C TYR A 74 0.40 4.85 8.71
N GLU A 75 0.85 6.01 9.18
CA GLU A 75 0.28 6.70 10.33
C GLU A 75 -0.23 8.05 9.86
N ASN A 76 -1.47 8.39 10.19
CA ASN A 76 -2.09 9.65 9.77
C ASN A 76 -2.00 9.93 8.24
N GLY A 77 -2.10 8.88 7.42
CA GLY A 77 -2.01 8.97 5.95
C GLY A 77 -0.60 9.18 5.40
N LYS A 78 0.44 9.10 6.23
CA LYS A 78 1.85 9.22 5.82
C LYS A 78 2.59 7.91 6.07
N ILE A 79 3.52 7.57 5.18
CA ILE A 79 4.43 6.44 5.38
C ILE A 79 5.36 6.77 6.54
N THR A 80 5.42 5.91 7.55
CA THR A 80 6.28 6.09 8.73
C THR A 80 7.27 4.96 8.93
N LYS A 81 6.96 3.75 8.47
CA LYS A 81 7.85 2.58 8.58
C LYS A 81 7.78 1.72 7.33
N VAL A 82 8.89 1.06 7.05
CA VAL A 82 8.96 0.00 6.07
C VAL A 82 9.45 -1.26 6.73
N LYS A 83 8.77 -2.36 6.41
CA LYS A 83 9.17 -3.70 6.76
C LYS A 83 9.51 -4.46 5.48
N PHE A 84 10.73 -4.97 5.40
CA PHE A 84 11.20 -5.75 4.28
C PHE A 84 11.63 -7.13 4.77
N ASN A 85 11.14 -8.17 4.12
CA ASN A 85 11.57 -9.55 4.35
C ASN A 85 12.04 -10.13 3.01
N ASN A 86 13.32 -10.48 2.94
CA ASN A 86 13.98 -11.00 1.75
C ASN A 86 13.60 -12.47 1.44
N GLY A 87 12.94 -13.15 2.38
CA GLY A 87 12.51 -14.53 2.27
C GLY A 87 13.67 -15.48 1.97
N SER A 88 13.49 -16.29 0.92
CA SER A 88 14.48 -17.25 0.41
C SER A 88 15.37 -16.67 -0.69
N VAL A 89 15.29 -15.36 -0.98
CA VAL A 89 16.16 -14.73 -1.99
C VAL A 89 17.61 -14.81 -1.48
N PRO A 90 18.54 -15.41 -2.25
CA PRO A 90 19.91 -15.67 -1.77
C PRO A 90 20.83 -14.44 -1.82
N PHE A 91 20.27 -13.25 -2.08
CA PHE A 91 20.98 -11.99 -2.18
C PHE A 91 20.12 -10.86 -1.62
N SER A 92 20.75 -9.83 -1.07
CA SER A 92 20.06 -8.66 -0.53
C SER A 92 20.21 -7.48 -1.49
N PRO A 93 19.15 -6.70 -1.76
CA PRO A 93 19.29 -5.41 -2.45
C PRO A 93 19.90 -4.33 -1.54
N PHE A 94 20.01 -4.59 -0.24
CA PHE A 94 20.53 -3.66 0.76
C PHE A 94 21.91 -4.07 1.23
N ASN A 95 22.88 -3.16 1.06
CA ASN A 95 24.27 -3.35 1.51
C ASN A 95 24.48 -3.08 3.01
N PHE A 96 23.44 -2.66 3.75
CA PHE A 96 23.56 -2.19 5.13
C PHE A 96 22.94 -3.10 6.19
N THR A 97 22.32 -4.23 5.82
CA THR A 97 21.66 -5.14 6.78
C THR A 97 22.28 -6.54 6.75
N THR A 98 22.63 -7.07 7.92
CA THR A 98 23.10 -8.46 8.11
C THR A 98 21.97 -9.48 8.28
N THR A 99 20.71 -9.03 8.31
CA THR A 99 19.51 -9.87 8.51
C THR A 99 18.66 -9.95 7.25
N ASN A 100 18.00 -11.09 7.04
CA ASN A 100 17.05 -11.30 5.93
C ASN A 100 15.73 -10.53 6.10
N GLU A 101 15.52 -9.88 7.24
CA GLU A 101 14.37 -9.06 7.53
C GLU A 101 14.82 -7.81 8.29
N PHE A 102 14.23 -6.67 7.96
CA PHE A 102 14.40 -5.44 8.71
C PHE A 102 13.10 -4.65 8.76
N GLU A 103 12.99 -3.83 9.79
CA GLU A 103 11.95 -2.83 9.96
C GLU A 103 12.63 -1.53 10.38
N VAL A 104 12.38 -0.44 9.65
CA VAL A 104 13.00 0.86 9.89
C VAL A 104 11.99 1.98 9.71
N GLU A 105 12.18 3.06 10.47
CA GLU A 105 11.45 4.30 10.25
C GLU A 105 11.86 4.91 8.91
N CYS A 106 10.87 5.33 8.13
CA CYS A 106 11.09 5.91 6.82
C CYS A 106 10.09 7.03 6.55
N GLU A 107 10.38 7.78 5.51
CA GLU A 107 9.49 8.81 4.97
C GLU A 107 9.61 8.83 3.45
N LEU A 108 8.54 9.27 2.78
CA LEU A 108 8.54 9.50 1.35
C LEU A 108 8.85 10.98 1.11
N ASP A 109 10.01 11.24 0.52
CA ASP A 109 10.44 12.57 0.10
C ASP A 109 9.76 12.92 -1.23
N TYR A 110 8.92 13.95 -1.20
CA TYR A 110 8.19 14.47 -2.35
C TYR A 110 8.90 15.64 -3.05
N ASP A 111 10.01 16.13 -2.50
CA ASP A 111 10.75 17.27 -3.02
C ASP A 111 11.78 16.86 -4.09
N VAL A 112 11.97 15.55 -4.29
CA VAL A 112 12.85 14.95 -5.30
C VAL A 112 12.06 14.17 -6.34
N PHE A 113 12.57 14.11 -7.58
CA PHE A 113 11.96 13.34 -8.66
C PHE A 113 12.98 12.35 -9.28
N PRO A 114 12.68 11.04 -9.31
CA PRO A 114 11.50 10.38 -8.73
C PRO A 114 11.46 10.49 -7.20
N ASN A 115 10.27 10.42 -6.61
CA ASN A 115 10.11 10.55 -5.15
C ASN A 115 10.84 9.41 -4.44
N GLU A 116 11.41 9.68 -3.28
CA GLU A 116 12.31 8.73 -2.61
C GLU A 116 11.75 8.27 -1.27
N LEU A 117 11.57 6.96 -1.12
CA LEU A 117 11.35 6.36 0.20
C LEU A 117 12.71 6.24 0.89
N ARG A 118 12.95 7.04 1.92
CA ARG A 118 14.23 7.13 2.63
C ARG A 118 14.10 6.68 4.07
N VAL A 119 15.17 6.11 4.61
CA VAL A 119 15.28 5.88 6.06
C VAL A 119 15.34 7.25 6.75
N ARG A 120 14.45 7.47 7.71
CA ARG A 120 14.29 8.76 8.37
C ARG A 120 15.60 9.22 9.01
N ASN A 121 15.90 10.52 8.88
CA ASN A 121 17.14 11.15 9.37
C ASN A 121 18.43 10.64 8.72
N THR A 122 18.36 10.05 7.52
CA THR A 122 19.54 9.59 6.77
C THR A 122 19.38 9.85 5.27
N ASP A 123 20.48 9.78 4.53
CA ASP A 123 20.46 9.84 3.06
C ASP A 123 20.24 8.45 2.41
N HIS A 124 19.88 7.43 3.18
CA HIS A 124 19.70 6.08 2.67
C HIS A 124 18.34 5.91 1.98
N VAL A 125 18.38 5.82 0.66
CA VAL A 125 17.21 5.51 -0.18
C VAL A 125 16.92 4.01 -0.15
N ILE A 126 15.66 3.67 0.12
CA ILE A 126 15.15 2.30 0.18
C ILE A 126 14.53 1.91 -1.17
N ALA A 127 13.69 2.80 -1.70
CA ALA A 127 13.01 2.61 -2.98
C ALA A 127 12.62 3.98 -3.57
N TYR A 128 12.40 4.01 -4.87
CA TYR A 128 11.85 5.15 -5.60
C TYR A 128 10.37 4.90 -5.86
N PHE A 129 9.54 5.95 -5.76
CA PHE A 129 8.13 5.87 -6.11
C PHE A 129 7.91 6.47 -7.50
N GLU A 130 7.64 5.60 -8.47
CA GLU A 130 7.56 5.94 -9.89
C GLU A 130 6.29 5.33 -10.49
N ASN A 131 5.49 6.13 -11.20
CA ASN A 131 4.30 5.66 -11.91
C ASN A 131 3.31 4.86 -11.04
N GLY A 132 3.22 5.16 -9.74
CA GLY A 132 2.34 4.46 -8.80
C GLY A 132 2.91 3.17 -8.20
N GLU A 133 4.18 2.85 -8.49
CA GLU A 133 4.85 1.64 -8.03
C GLU A 133 6.14 1.99 -7.27
N PHE A 134 6.53 1.11 -6.34
CA PHE A 134 7.83 1.23 -5.70
C PHE A 134 8.87 0.44 -6.48
N VAL A 135 10.01 1.07 -6.73
CA VAL A 135 11.08 0.56 -7.57
C VAL A 135 12.37 0.55 -6.77
N MET A 136 13.08 -0.58 -6.78
CA MET A 136 14.32 -0.75 -6.01
C MET A 136 15.42 -1.27 -6.93
N PRO A 137 16.31 -0.38 -7.41
CA PRO A 137 17.49 -0.79 -8.16
C PRO A 137 18.55 -1.35 -7.21
N PHE A 138 19.23 -2.40 -7.63
CA PHE A 138 20.35 -2.98 -6.88
C PHE A 138 21.34 -3.65 -7.83
N GLN A 139 22.53 -3.94 -7.31
CA GLN A 139 23.60 -4.60 -8.03
C GLN A 139 24.14 -5.76 -7.20
N LEU A 140 24.36 -6.90 -7.86
CA LEU A 140 25.02 -8.06 -7.27
C LEU A 140 26.53 -7.99 -7.55
N GLU A 141 27.31 -8.92 -7.01
CA GLU A 141 28.78 -8.93 -7.17
C GLU A 141 29.24 -8.97 -8.64
N CYS A 142 28.40 -9.43 -9.56
CA CYS A 142 28.65 -9.33 -10.98
C CYS A 142 28.46 -7.87 -11.45
N GLY A 143 29.55 -7.11 -11.49
CA GLY A 143 29.54 -5.68 -11.84
C GLY A 143 28.99 -5.32 -13.22
N SER A 144 28.81 -6.29 -14.12
CA SER A 144 28.20 -6.09 -15.44
C SER A 144 26.67 -6.19 -15.43
N LEU A 145 26.07 -6.76 -14.38
CA LEU A 145 24.62 -6.93 -14.29
C LEU A 145 24.06 -5.95 -13.27
N SER A 146 22.89 -5.40 -13.58
CA SER A 146 22.09 -4.62 -12.64
C SER A 146 20.67 -5.16 -12.59
N TYR A 147 19.99 -4.92 -11.49
CA TYR A 147 18.68 -5.48 -11.21
C TYR A 147 17.73 -4.40 -10.73
N LYS A 148 16.44 -4.62 -10.97
CA LYS A 148 15.39 -3.71 -10.52
C LYS A 148 14.18 -4.52 -10.06
N TYR A 149 13.86 -4.40 -8.78
CA TYR A 149 12.58 -4.86 -8.26
C TYR A 149 11.52 -3.80 -8.51
N THR A 150 10.32 -4.27 -8.86
CA THR A 150 9.13 -3.42 -8.94
C THR A 150 8.02 -4.04 -8.11
N PHE A 151 7.49 -3.24 -7.20
CA PHE A 151 6.51 -3.61 -6.20
C PHE A 151 5.16 -2.99 -6.53
N LYS A 152 4.10 -3.80 -6.40
CA LYS A 152 2.73 -3.36 -6.62
C LYS A 152 1.87 -3.67 -5.40
N ASN A 153 0.95 -2.76 -5.10
CA ASN A 153 -0.02 -2.93 -4.02
C ASN A 153 -0.96 -4.12 -4.33
N ILE A 154 -1.15 -4.99 -3.33
CA ILE A 154 -2.10 -6.09 -3.35
C ILE A 154 -3.45 -5.53 -2.87
N LYS A 155 -4.28 -5.03 -3.80
CA LYS A 155 -5.68 -4.68 -3.54
C LYS A 155 -6.60 -5.48 -4.45
#